data_AF-R2Q555-F1
#
_entry.id   AF-R2Q555-F1
#
_cell.length_a   1.000
_cell.length_b   1.000
_cell.length_c   1.000
_cell.angle_alpha   90.00
_cell.angle_beta   90.00
_cell.angle_gamma   90.00
#
_symmetry.space_group_name_H-M   'P 1'
#
loop_
_entity.id
_entity.type
_entity.pdbx_description
1 polymer ?
#
loop_
_entity_poly.entity_id
_entity_poly.type
_entity_poly.pdbx_seq_one_letter_code
_entity_poly.pdbx_strand_id
1 'polypeptide(L)'
;MKRRMKWLCLLVLGFVFLIAGSSKAEAADKPLTVNRFLTMVYTEDKAEAIPIRNATVRILYYDAQGKRQVLRNDLTSDDNGEVKNVTVNVPEEITRIYFEYVLSRPEVGNIVNSKGITYRPITSWPIPENRTIDVTSTRYFINAQVEDVKEYNYQSIKIWNCYYDMVMETRDSVQNALDAFPQLQSGFTYTFKPITVLYENRYKRTNNPTFVSSSSYNIGEIKLGQSYINIPHMDAMNTYTRAQQDEFYNVNLSHEWGHWAMHLATGRLAAGTYSSHTGFNVNETMSYKEGWSVFQANRYTYGYNWNWLLDNSIQRALGKYEFCYGRSTNWTVNSAFRDMYDIASPREPEDQYDIAQAWMPDVVNADPEYRQRLSTGLLFIIMANSKAKTFAEYIAYMDANDFIKDGEAFNQIMQLNGFDTKGRFTLDGEGNPIVYE
;
A
#
# COMPACT_ATOMS: atom_id res chain seq x y z
N MET A 1 21.09 -77.94 49.08
CA MET A 1 21.23 -77.49 47.67
C MET A 1 20.02 -77.96 46.86
N LYS A 2 19.60 -77.20 45.84
CA LYS A 2 18.40 -77.38 44.97
C LYS A 2 17.10 -76.66 45.40
N ARG A 3 17.14 -75.33 45.54
CA ARG A 3 15.92 -74.49 45.48
C ARG A 3 16.16 -73.04 45.00
N ARG A 4 17.16 -72.81 44.14
CA ARG A 4 17.53 -71.47 43.65
C ARG A 4 17.61 -71.32 42.12
N MET A 5 17.02 -72.23 41.35
CA MET A 5 17.21 -72.28 39.88
C MET A 5 15.91 -72.08 39.06
N LYS A 6 14.82 -71.62 39.68
CA LYS A 6 13.54 -71.37 38.97
C LYS A 6 13.16 -69.89 38.83
N TRP A 7 13.86 -68.99 39.50
CA TRP A 7 13.55 -67.55 39.46
C TRP A 7 14.37 -66.75 38.42
N LEU A 8 15.45 -67.34 37.87
CA LEU A 8 16.28 -66.65 36.89
C LEU A 8 15.69 -66.72 35.46
N CYS A 9 14.94 -67.78 35.11
CA CYS A 9 14.37 -67.91 33.76
C CYS A 9 13.10 -67.07 33.54
N LEU A 10 12.40 -66.66 34.60
CA LEU A 10 11.20 -65.80 34.51
C LEU A 10 11.55 -64.31 34.38
N LEU A 11 12.71 -63.89 34.87
CA LEU A 11 13.20 -62.51 34.75
C LEU A 11 13.78 -62.18 33.36
N VAL A 12 14.29 -63.19 32.65
CA VAL A 12 14.84 -63.00 31.28
C VAL A 12 13.73 -62.99 30.23
N LEU A 13 12.61 -63.70 30.44
CA LEU A 13 11.44 -63.66 29.55
C LEU A 13 10.58 -62.40 29.72
N GLY A 14 10.61 -61.76 30.90
CA GLY A 14 9.94 -60.47 31.15
C GLY A 14 10.65 -59.26 30.54
N PHE A 15 11.97 -59.37 30.28
CA PHE A 15 12.75 -58.26 29.71
C PHE A 15 12.81 -58.25 28.17
N VAL A 16 12.52 -59.38 27.52
CA VAL A 16 12.45 -59.46 26.05
C VAL A 16 11.11 -58.89 25.50
N PHE A 17 10.06 -58.81 26.33
CA PHE A 17 8.78 -58.21 25.95
C PHE A 17 8.68 -56.69 26.19
N LEU A 18 9.67 -56.07 26.84
CA LEU A 18 9.72 -54.62 27.10
C LEU A 18 10.63 -53.84 26.12
N ILE A 19 11.24 -54.54 25.15
CA ILE A 19 12.02 -53.94 24.05
C ILE A 19 11.40 -54.32 22.69
N ALA A 20 10.10 -54.61 22.66
CA ALA A 20 9.30 -54.26 21.50
C ALA A 20 9.06 -52.76 21.60
N GLY A 21 10.13 -51.99 21.32
CA GLY A 21 9.99 -50.57 21.05
C GLY A 21 8.86 -50.45 20.04
N SER A 22 7.78 -49.81 20.44
CA SER A 22 6.86 -49.19 19.52
C SER A 22 7.66 -48.15 18.76
N SER A 23 8.42 -48.60 17.76
CA SER A 23 8.63 -47.81 16.57
C SER A 23 7.23 -47.55 16.07
N LYS A 24 6.62 -46.44 16.52
CA LYS A 24 5.70 -45.71 15.65
C LYS A 24 6.46 -45.66 14.34
N ALA A 25 6.00 -46.43 13.35
CA ALA A 25 6.43 -46.22 11.99
C ALA A 25 6.28 -44.71 11.81
N GLU A 26 7.41 -44.02 11.69
CA GLU A 26 7.42 -42.61 11.37
C GLU A 26 6.62 -42.55 10.08
N ALA A 27 5.40 -42.01 10.17
CA ALA A 27 4.47 -42.08 9.06
C ALA A 27 5.17 -41.45 7.87
N ALA A 28 5.37 -42.23 6.82
CA ALA A 28 6.22 -41.79 5.73
C ALA A 28 5.60 -40.54 5.13
N ASP A 29 6.36 -39.44 5.12
CA ASP A 29 5.90 -38.21 4.48
C ASP A 29 5.62 -38.49 3.00
N LYS A 30 4.43 -38.10 2.55
CA LYS A 30 4.04 -38.21 1.14
C LYS A 30 4.04 -36.82 0.49
N PRO A 31 4.47 -36.71 -0.78
CA PRO A 31 4.37 -35.45 -1.49
C PRO A 31 2.90 -35.03 -1.63
N LEU A 32 2.66 -33.74 -1.45
CA LEU A 32 1.42 -33.03 -1.72
C LEU A 32 1.76 -31.94 -2.74
N THR A 33 1.18 -32.01 -3.93
CA THR A 33 1.41 -31.02 -4.98
C THR A 33 0.26 -30.01 -4.98
N VAL A 34 0.59 -28.73 -4.87
CA VAL A 34 -0.29 -27.60 -5.07
C VAL A 34 -0.03 -27.07 -6.47
N ASN A 35 -0.84 -27.50 -7.44
CA ASN A 35 -0.82 -26.93 -8.80
C ASN A 35 -1.29 -25.49 -8.74
N ARG A 36 -2.41 -25.26 -8.03
CA ARG A 36 -3.03 -23.95 -7.86
C ARG A 36 -3.89 -23.92 -6.61
N PHE A 37 -3.72 -22.88 -5.81
CA PHE A 37 -4.59 -22.58 -4.68
C PHE A 37 -4.89 -21.09 -4.64
N LEU A 38 -6.15 -20.72 -4.78
CA LEU A 38 -6.63 -19.35 -4.66
C LEU A 38 -7.64 -19.26 -3.52
N THR A 39 -7.43 -18.35 -2.57
CA THR A 39 -8.44 -17.98 -1.57
C THR A 39 -8.93 -16.57 -1.83
N MET A 40 -10.26 -16.41 -1.83
CA MET A 40 -10.91 -15.10 -1.93
C MET A 40 -11.79 -14.84 -0.71
N VAL A 41 -11.89 -13.58 -0.28
CA VAL A 41 -12.62 -13.15 0.91
C VAL A 41 -13.75 -12.19 0.61
N TYR A 42 -14.82 -12.31 1.37
CA TYR A 42 -16.00 -11.45 1.29
C TYR A 42 -16.63 -11.31 2.67
N THR A 43 -17.58 -10.38 2.81
CA THR A 43 -18.26 -10.07 4.07
C THR A 43 -19.71 -10.55 4.06
N GLU A 44 -20.45 -10.19 3.01
CA GLU A 44 -21.86 -10.55 2.80
C GLU A 44 -22.10 -11.19 1.43
N ASP A 45 -21.66 -10.54 0.35
CA ASP A 45 -21.86 -11.01 -1.02
C ASP A 45 -20.59 -11.71 -1.59
N LYS A 46 -20.76 -12.94 -2.08
CA LYS A 46 -19.70 -13.70 -2.76
C LYS A 46 -19.22 -13.03 -4.04
N ALA A 47 -20.07 -12.26 -4.70
CA ALA A 47 -19.70 -11.54 -5.92
C ALA A 47 -18.66 -10.45 -5.66
N GLU A 48 -18.60 -9.92 -4.43
CA GLU A 48 -17.64 -8.90 -4.01
C GLU A 48 -16.33 -9.50 -3.45
N ALA A 49 -16.12 -10.81 -3.64
CA ALA A 49 -14.96 -11.47 -3.06
C ALA A 49 -13.64 -10.95 -3.66
N ILE A 50 -12.66 -10.68 -2.80
CA ILE A 50 -11.34 -10.20 -3.20
C ILE A 50 -10.24 -11.24 -2.88
N PRO A 51 -9.24 -11.41 -3.75
CA PRO A 51 -8.10 -12.29 -3.46
C PRO A 51 -7.13 -11.67 -2.45
N ILE A 52 -6.28 -12.49 -1.81
CA ILE A 52 -5.09 -12.00 -1.10
C ILE A 52 -3.90 -12.01 -2.05
N ARG A 53 -3.58 -10.86 -2.65
CA ARG A 53 -2.51 -10.74 -3.64
C ARG A 53 -1.19 -10.44 -2.99
N ASN A 54 -0.09 -10.90 -3.59
CA ASN A 54 1.26 -10.48 -3.27
C ASN A 54 1.71 -10.61 -1.80
N ALA A 55 1.00 -11.39 -0.98
CA ALA A 55 1.32 -11.60 0.41
C ALA A 55 2.33 -12.74 0.57
N THR A 56 3.18 -12.67 1.60
CA THR A 56 4.02 -13.81 1.97
C THR A 56 3.14 -14.98 2.40
N VAL A 57 3.36 -16.18 1.88
CA VAL A 57 2.57 -17.37 2.20
C VAL A 57 3.40 -18.42 2.92
N ARG A 58 2.82 -18.99 3.98
CA ARG A 58 3.36 -20.18 4.65
C ARG A 58 2.40 -21.34 4.47
N ILE A 59 2.93 -22.49 4.05
CA ILE A 59 2.21 -23.75 4.04
C ILE A 59 2.56 -24.50 5.32
N LEU A 60 1.56 -24.96 6.06
CA LEU A 60 1.73 -25.59 7.35
C LEU A 60 0.65 -26.65 7.63
N TYR A 61 0.88 -27.48 8.64
CA TYR A 61 -0.13 -28.35 9.24
C TYR A 61 -0.06 -28.30 10.77
N TYR A 62 -1.03 -28.93 11.43
CA TYR A 62 -1.01 -29.17 12.87
C TYR A 62 -0.90 -30.67 13.10
N ASP A 63 0.06 -31.08 13.93
CA ASP A 63 0.21 -32.50 14.30
C ASP A 63 -0.92 -32.96 15.23
N ALA A 64 -0.90 -34.25 15.60
CA ALA A 64 -1.91 -34.86 16.47
C ALA A 64 -1.98 -34.22 17.87
N GLN A 65 -0.97 -33.46 18.30
CA GLN A 65 -0.95 -32.71 19.56
C GLN A 65 -1.42 -31.26 19.37
N GLY A 66 -1.80 -30.86 18.16
CA GLY A 66 -2.16 -29.49 17.83
C GLY A 66 -0.95 -28.55 17.72
N LYS A 67 0.27 -29.08 17.66
CA LYS A 67 1.47 -28.26 17.47
C LYS A 67 1.64 -27.94 15.99
N ARG A 68 1.94 -26.66 15.74
CA ARG A 68 2.15 -26.10 14.40
C ARG A 68 3.45 -26.61 13.78
N GLN A 69 3.38 -27.10 12.55
CA GLN A 69 4.51 -27.56 11.75
C GLN A 69 4.55 -26.80 10.41
N VAL A 70 5.61 -26.04 10.16
CA VAL A 70 5.75 -25.21 8.95
C VAL A 70 6.50 -26.01 7.88
N LEU A 71 5.88 -26.14 6.71
CA LEU A 71 6.40 -26.90 5.57
C LEU A 71 7.15 -26.01 4.57
N ARG A 72 6.62 -24.80 4.34
CA ARG A 72 7.22 -23.75 3.48
C ARG A 72 6.93 -22.38 4.08
N ASN A 73 7.87 -21.44 3.92
CA ASN A 73 7.75 -20.08 4.45
C ASN A 73 8.36 -18.99 3.54
N ASP A 74 8.66 -19.36 2.30
CA ASP A 74 9.38 -18.62 1.26
C ASP A 74 8.49 -18.33 0.04
N LEU A 75 7.18 -18.57 0.17
CA LEU A 75 6.22 -18.41 -0.92
C LEU A 75 5.60 -17.03 -0.89
N THR A 76 5.07 -16.62 -2.04
CA THR A 76 4.22 -15.43 -2.16
C THR A 76 3.04 -15.78 -3.06
N SER A 77 1.84 -15.28 -2.75
CA SER A 77 0.74 -15.29 -3.70
C SER A 77 1.01 -14.32 -4.86
N ASP A 78 0.56 -14.65 -6.07
CA ASP A 78 0.76 -13.78 -7.23
C ASP A 78 -0.24 -12.60 -7.29
N ASP A 79 -0.23 -11.84 -8.39
CA ASP A 79 -1.15 -10.73 -8.65
C ASP A 79 -2.62 -11.14 -8.76
N ASN A 80 -2.90 -12.43 -8.93
CA ASN A 80 -4.26 -12.98 -8.86
C ASN A 80 -4.58 -13.56 -7.48
N GLY A 81 -3.61 -13.55 -6.55
CA GLY A 81 -3.69 -14.14 -5.21
C GLY A 81 -3.48 -15.65 -5.19
N GLU A 82 -2.92 -16.22 -6.24
CA GLU A 82 -2.77 -17.67 -6.40
C GLU A 82 -1.41 -18.15 -5.86
N VAL A 83 -1.41 -19.32 -5.22
CA VAL A 83 -0.22 -20.09 -4.88
C VAL A 83 -0.13 -21.26 -5.85
N LYS A 84 0.94 -21.33 -6.65
CA LYS A 84 1.06 -22.28 -7.76
C LYS A 84 2.35 -23.07 -7.74
N ASN A 85 2.31 -24.27 -8.32
CA ASN A 85 3.47 -25.11 -8.61
C ASN A 85 4.37 -25.37 -7.40
N VAL A 86 3.77 -25.67 -6.24
CA VAL A 86 4.50 -25.99 -5.00
C VAL A 86 4.31 -27.46 -4.66
N THR A 87 5.38 -28.15 -4.29
CA THR A 87 5.27 -29.48 -3.67
C THR A 87 5.82 -29.44 -2.25
N VAL A 88 5.09 -30.04 -1.31
CA VAL A 88 5.48 -30.18 0.10
C VAL A 88 5.32 -31.63 0.55
N ASN A 89 6.17 -32.08 1.46
CA ASN A 89 6.07 -33.40 2.08
C ASN A 89 5.22 -33.29 3.34
N VAL A 90 4.16 -34.08 3.46
CA VAL A 90 3.24 -34.05 4.60
C VAL A 90 3.03 -35.48 5.10
N PRO A 91 3.08 -35.72 6.42
CA PRO A 91 2.82 -37.04 6.98
C PRO A 91 1.45 -37.58 6.52
N GLU A 92 1.38 -38.90 6.30
CA GLU A 92 0.21 -39.54 5.68
C GLU A 92 -1.07 -39.42 6.53
N GLU A 93 -0.94 -39.35 7.84
CA GLU A 93 -2.03 -39.17 8.80
C GLU A 93 -2.64 -37.76 8.79
N ILE A 94 -1.94 -36.78 8.19
CA ILE A 94 -2.43 -35.41 8.11
C ILE A 94 -3.45 -35.32 6.97
N THR A 95 -4.66 -34.93 7.32
CA THR A 95 -5.80 -34.81 6.40
C THR A 95 -6.06 -33.39 5.94
N ARG A 96 -5.36 -32.40 6.49
CA ARG A 96 -5.56 -30.97 6.20
C ARG A 96 -4.25 -30.22 6.12
N ILE A 97 -4.18 -29.34 5.13
CA ILE A 97 -3.10 -28.37 4.95
C ILE A 97 -3.64 -26.96 5.22
N TYR A 98 -2.77 -26.04 5.62
CA TYR A 98 -3.12 -24.67 5.92
C TYR A 98 -2.21 -23.71 5.14
N PHE A 99 -2.81 -22.63 4.65
CA PHE A 99 -2.14 -21.52 4.00
C PHE A 99 -2.30 -20.30 4.91
N GLU A 100 -1.22 -19.91 5.60
CA GLU A 100 -1.14 -18.68 6.39
C GLU A 100 -0.58 -17.59 5.48
N TYR A 101 -1.39 -16.58 5.19
CA TYR A 101 -0.98 -15.39 4.47
C TYR A 101 -0.47 -14.39 5.49
N VAL A 102 0.73 -13.88 5.33
CA VAL A 102 1.30 -12.81 6.14
C VAL A 102 1.23 -11.54 5.28
N LEU A 103 0.42 -10.56 5.68
CA LEU A 103 0.26 -9.30 4.94
C LEU A 103 1.50 -8.42 5.13
N SER A 104 2.59 -8.86 4.54
CA SER A 104 3.91 -8.25 4.61
C SER A 104 4.78 -8.64 3.40
N ARG A 105 5.55 -7.66 2.94
CA ARG A 105 6.61 -7.79 1.92
C ARG A 105 7.79 -6.89 2.26
N PRO A 106 9.06 -7.35 2.12
CA PRO A 106 10.23 -6.53 2.44
C PRO A 106 10.31 -5.20 1.68
N GLU A 107 9.81 -5.17 0.45
CA GLU A 107 9.85 -4.00 -0.44
C GLU A 107 8.73 -2.97 -0.16
N VAL A 108 7.66 -3.37 0.55
CA VAL A 108 6.49 -2.50 0.82
C VAL A 108 6.32 -2.24 2.31
N GLY A 109 6.36 -3.27 3.16
CA GLY A 109 6.10 -3.16 4.59
C GLY A 109 5.08 -4.20 5.04
N ASN A 110 4.20 -3.84 5.97
CA ASN A 110 3.22 -4.75 6.55
C ASN A 110 1.99 -4.04 7.11
N ILE A 111 0.89 -4.78 7.25
CA ILE A 111 -0.31 -4.34 7.98
C ILE A 111 -0.28 -4.95 9.39
N VAL A 112 -0.39 -4.11 10.42
CA VAL A 112 -0.43 -4.53 11.83
C VAL A 112 -1.71 -4.05 12.52
N ASN A 113 -2.17 -4.82 13.51
CA ASN A 113 -3.33 -4.48 14.33
C ASN A 113 -2.98 -3.52 15.49
N SER A 114 -3.95 -3.17 16.34
CA SER A 114 -3.79 -2.27 17.50
C SER A 114 -2.72 -2.72 18.51
N LYS A 115 -2.35 -4.01 18.50
CA LYS A 115 -1.29 -4.59 19.33
C LYS A 115 0.07 -4.61 18.63
N GLY A 116 0.16 -4.06 17.41
CA GLY A 116 1.34 -4.06 16.56
C GLY A 116 1.70 -5.43 16.00
N ILE A 117 0.77 -6.38 15.93
CA ILE A 117 1.01 -7.72 15.40
C ILE A 117 0.65 -7.73 13.92
N THR A 118 1.58 -8.17 13.05
CA THR A 118 1.27 -8.34 11.62
C THR A 118 0.04 -9.22 11.43
N TYR A 119 -0.89 -8.75 10.60
CA TYR A 119 -2.12 -9.46 10.29
C TYR A 119 -1.83 -10.70 9.42
N ARG A 120 -2.35 -11.85 9.84
CA ARG A 120 -1.97 -13.17 9.31
C ARG A 120 -3.17 -14.10 9.13
N PRO A 121 -4.04 -13.88 8.12
CA PRO A 121 -5.20 -14.74 7.93
C PRO A 121 -4.76 -16.14 7.49
N ILE A 122 -5.42 -17.17 8.04
CA ILE A 122 -5.12 -18.57 7.76
C ILE A 122 -6.34 -19.26 7.19
N THR A 123 -6.16 -19.99 6.09
CA THR A 123 -7.19 -20.84 5.48
C THR A 123 -6.72 -22.28 5.47
N SER A 124 -7.66 -23.22 5.53
CA SER A 124 -7.35 -24.65 5.52
C SER A 124 -8.06 -25.38 4.41
N TRP A 125 -7.39 -26.38 3.85
CA TRP A 125 -7.89 -27.19 2.77
C TRP A 125 -7.70 -28.69 3.09
N PRO A 126 -8.71 -29.55 2.87
CA PRO A 126 -8.54 -31.00 2.98
C PRO A 126 -7.50 -31.49 1.96
N ILE A 127 -6.63 -32.42 2.36
CA ILE A 127 -5.70 -33.08 1.45
C ILE A 127 -6.48 -34.15 0.67
N PRO A 128 -6.61 -34.05 -0.67
CA PRO A 128 -7.30 -35.06 -1.47
C PRO A 128 -6.52 -36.38 -1.51
N GLU A 129 -7.20 -37.50 -1.82
CA GLU A 129 -6.57 -38.83 -1.90
C GLU A 129 -5.44 -38.89 -2.95
N ASN A 130 -5.62 -38.21 -4.08
CA ASN A 130 -4.58 -38.09 -5.12
C ASN A 130 -3.47 -37.09 -4.77
N ARG A 131 -3.53 -36.48 -3.57
CA ARG A 131 -2.58 -35.51 -3.01
C ARG A 131 -2.21 -34.39 -3.98
N THR A 132 -3.18 -33.95 -4.76
CA THR A 132 -3.04 -32.82 -5.69
C THR A 132 -4.10 -31.77 -5.37
N ILE A 133 -3.66 -30.56 -5.04
CA ILE A 133 -4.52 -29.39 -4.82
C ILE A 133 -4.49 -28.53 -6.10
N ASP A 134 -5.63 -28.46 -6.76
CA ASP A 134 -5.92 -27.50 -7.84
C ASP A 134 -7.31 -26.92 -7.59
N VAL A 135 -7.37 -25.78 -6.90
CA VAL A 135 -8.64 -25.22 -6.46
C VAL A 135 -8.64 -23.70 -6.39
N THR A 136 -9.77 -23.13 -6.81
CA THR A 136 -10.18 -21.77 -6.45
C THR A 136 -11.26 -21.87 -5.37
N SER A 137 -11.06 -21.16 -4.28
CA SER A 137 -11.85 -21.29 -3.07
C SER A 137 -12.31 -19.93 -2.57
N THR A 138 -13.57 -19.59 -2.81
CA THR A 138 -14.21 -18.41 -2.21
C THR A 138 -14.67 -18.73 -0.80
N ARG A 139 -14.05 -18.11 0.21
CA ARG A 139 -14.32 -18.39 1.63
C ARG A 139 -14.51 -17.13 2.43
N TYR A 140 -15.38 -17.22 3.43
CA TYR A 140 -15.22 -16.41 4.62
C TYR A 140 -13.98 -16.90 5.36
N PHE A 141 -13.09 -16.02 5.81
CA PHE A 141 -12.02 -16.44 6.73
C PHE A 141 -12.67 -16.95 8.02
N ILE A 142 -12.62 -18.26 8.22
CA ILE A 142 -13.24 -18.93 9.36
C ILE A 142 -12.38 -18.66 10.60
N ASN A 143 -12.86 -17.76 11.47
CA ASN A 143 -12.90 -18.05 12.90
C ASN A 143 -13.84 -17.14 13.72
N ALA A 144 -15.01 -16.76 13.20
CA ALA A 144 -16.06 -16.27 14.11
C ALA A 144 -17.46 -16.43 13.52
N GLN A 145 -18.37 -16.95 14.35
CA GLN A 145 -19.80 -16.69 14.24
C GLN A 145 -20.13 -15.19 14.53
N VAL A 146 -19.13 -14.30 14.45
CA VAL A 146 -19.17 -12.89 14.84
C VAL A 146 -18.85 -12.04 13.62
N GLU A 147 -19.80 -11.21 13.24
CA GLU A 147 -19.76 -10.32 12.08
C GLU A 147 -18.52 -9.40 12.06
N ASP A 148 -18.12 -8.90 13.22
CA ASP A 148 -16.97 -7.99 13.39
C ASP A 148 -15.65 -8.56 12.85
N VAL A 149 -15.48 -9.89 12.91
CA VAL A 149 -14.28 -10.58 12.43
C VAL A 149 -14.29 -10.73 10.91
N LYS A 150 -15.46 -10.86 10.29
CA LYS A 150 -15.58 -10.92 8.82
C LYS A 150 -15.15 -9.60 8.19
N GLU A 151 -15.72 -8.50 8.69
CA GLU A 151 -15.44 -7.16 8.21
C GLU A 151 -13.96 -6.81 8.42
N TYR A 152 -13.41 -7.13 9.60
CA TYR A 152 -11.99 -6.92 9.88
C TYR A 152 -11.06 -7.65 8.89
N ASN A 153 -11.36 -8.91 8.57
CA ASN A 153 -10.54 -9.67 7.65
C ASN A 153 -10.59 -9.10 6.23
N TYR A 154 -11.79 -8.76 5.76
CA TYR A 154 -11.98 -8.16 4.45
C TYR A 154 -11.26 -6.81 4.32
N GLN A 155 -11.49 -5.90 5.26
CA GLN A 155 -10.88 -4.56 5.23
C GLN A 155 -9.36 -4.62 5.33
N SER A 156 -8.81 -5.51 6.17
CA SER A 156 -7.34 -5.70 6.26
C SER A 156 -6.72 -6.18 4.95
N ILE A 157 -7.39 -7.10 4.24
CA ILE A 157 -6.93 -7.61 2.93
C ILE A 157 -7.09 -6.55 1.84
N LYS A 158 -8.17 -5.77 1.88
CA LYS A 158 -8.39 -4.65 0.96
C LYS A 158 -7.31 -3.60 1.11
N ILE A 159 -7.03 -3.16 2.34
CA ILE A 159 -5.96 -2.20 2.64
C ILE A 159 -4.62 -2.75 2.18
N TRP A 160 -4.31 -4.02 2.43
CA TRP A 160 -3.08 -4.64 1.93
C TRP A 160 -2.97 -4.62 0.40
N ASN A 161 -4.03 -5.03 -0.29
CA ASN A 161 -4.08 -5.05 -1.74
C ASN A 161 -3.88 -3.63 -2.32
N CYS A 162 -4.54 -2.62 -1.75
CA CYS A 162 -4.34 -1.22 -2.10
C CYS A 162 -2.90 -0.77 -1.79
N TYR A 163 -2.38 -1.14 -0.63
CA TYR A 163 -1.07 -0.71 -0.17
C TYR A 163 0.03 -1.21 -1.10
N TYR A 164 -0.02 -2.50 -1.44
CA TYR A 164 0.95 -3.12 -2.33
C TYR A 164 0.89 -2.52 -3.73
N ASP A 165 -0.30 -2.44 -4.32
CA ASP A 165 -0.50 -1.92 -5.67
C ASP A 165 -0.02 -0.47 -5.81
N MET A 166 -0.34 0.40 -4.85
CA MET A 166 0.10 1.80 -4.85
C MET A 166 1.62 1.95 -4.80
N VAL A 167 2.29 1.19 -3.91
CA VAL A 167 3.75 1.27 -3.77
C VAL A 167 4.43 0.75 -5.03
N MET A 168 3.93 -0.36 -5.58
CA MET A 168 4.50 -0.96 -6.79
C MET A 168 4.21 -0.12 -8.03
N GLU A 169 3.00 0.41 -8.19
CA GLU A 169 2.67 1.34 -9.29
C GLU A 169 3.62 2.53 -9.29
N THR A 170 3.84 3.16 -8.13
CA THR A 170 4.73 4.33 -8.08
C THR A 170 6.18 3.94 -8.40
N ARG A 171 6.64 2.78 -7.90
CA ARG A 171 7.99 2.27 -8.16
C ARG A 171 8.19 1.96 -9.64
N ASP A 172 7.22 1.28 -10.25
CA ASP A 172 7.25 0.90 -11.66
C ASP A 172 7.15 2.13 -12.55
N SER A 173 6.32 3.12 -12.20
CA SER A 173 6.24 4.42 -12.86
C SER A 173 7.57 5.17 -12.84
N VAL A 174 8.28 5.18 -11.70
CA VAL A 174 9.64 5.74 -11.61
C VAL A 174 10.61 4.98 -12.50
N GLN A 175 10.60 3.64 -12.47
CA GLN A 175 11.48 2.83 -13.32
C GLN A 175 11.20 3.08 -14.81
N ASN A 176 9.93 3.15 -15.21
CA ASN A 176 9.52 3.48 -16.58
C ASN A 176 10.08 4.83 -17.03
N ALA A 177 10.00 5.86 -16.19
CA ALA A 177 10.56 7.18 -16.51
C ALA A 177 12.09 7.15 -16.62
N LEU A 178 12.77 6.41 -15.72
CA LEU A 178 14.23 6.24 -15.76
C LEU A 178 14.71 5.44 -16.98
N ASP A 179 13.93 4.47 -17.45
CA ASP A 179 14.23 3.69 -18.65
C ASP A 179 13.98 4.50 -19.93
N ALA A 180 12.90 5.29 -19.96
CA ALA A 180 12.60 6.21 -21.06
C ALA A 180 13.62 7.35 -21.16
N PHE A 181 14.15 7.81 -20.02
CA PHE A 181 15.08 8.93 -19.92
C PHE A 181 16.33 8.58 -19.11
N PRO A 182 17.27 7.79 -19.67
CA PRO A 182 18.44 7.29 -18.96
C PRO A 182 19.33 8.36 -18.31
N GLN A 183 19.32 9.59 -18.82
CA GLN A 183 20.03 10.73 -18.22
C GLN A 183 19.61 11.01 -16.76
N LEU A 184 18.35 10.68 -16.41
CA LEU A 184 17.82 10.88 -15.05
C LEU A 184 18.37 9.85 -14.04
N GLN A 185 18.85 8.69 -14.50
CA GLN A 185 19.34 7.62 -13.62
C GLN A 185 20.52 8.06 -12.78
N SER A 186 21.45 8.82 -13.36
CA SER A 186 22.67 9.26 -12.68
C SER A 186 22.42 10.18 -11.48
N GLY A 187 21.32 10.93 -11.49
CA GLY A 187 20.92 11.84 -10.42
C GLY A 187 19.89 11.26 -9.44
N PHE A 188 19.29 10.11 -9.75
CA PHE A 188 18.25 9.52 -8.92
C PHE A 188 18.85 8.76 -7.73
N THR A 189 18.66 9.30 -6.53
CA THR A 189 19.25 8.76 -5.28
C THR A 189 18.21 8.22 -4.29
N TYR A 190 16.94 8.28 -4.66
CA TYR A 190 15.85 7.84 -3.80
C TYR A 190 15.78 6.32 -3.69
N THR A 191 15.62 5.84 -2.47
CA THR A 191 15.42 4.42 -2.19
C THR A 191 14.06 4.23 -1.53
N PHE A 192 13.17 3.50 -2.19
CA PHE A 192 11.92 3.05 -1.59
C PHE A 192 12.22 2.21 -0.35
N LYS A 193 11.64 2.60 0.79
CA LYS A 193 11.76 1.85 2.05
C LYS A 193 10.38 1.43 2.55
N PRO A 194 10.29 0.23 3.16
CA PRO A 194 9.03 -0.25 3.69
C PRO A 194 8.55 0.61 4.86
N ILE A 195 7.24 0.74 5.00
CA ILE A 195 6.59 1.34 6.18
C ILE A 195 5.46 0.46 6.70
N THR A 196 5.29 0.43 8.02
CA THR A 196 4.20 -0.30 8.67
C THR A 196 2.91 0.53 8.63
N VAL A 197 1.81 -0.12 8.27
CA VAL A 197 0.45 0.45 8.34
C VAL A 197 -0.28 -0.16 9.53
N LEU A 198 -0.70 0.68 10.46
CA LEU A 198 -1.52 0.34 11.61
C LEU A 198 -3.00 0.48 11.23
N TYR A 199 -3.72 -0.64 11.29
CA TYR A 199 -5.16 -0.68 11.04
C TYR A 199 -5.82 -1.81 11.84
N GLU A 200 -6.97 -1.53 12.46
CA GLU A 200 -7.85 -2.54 13.01
C GLU A 200 -9.31 -2.07 12.93
N ASN A 201 -10.23 -2.97 12.58
CA ASN A 201 -11.65 -2.65 12.49
C ASN A 201 -12.16 -2.18 13.86
N ARG A 202 -12.95 -1.10 13.86
CA ARG A 202 -13.43 -0.41 15.08
C ARG A 202 -12.33 0.05 16.03
N TYR A 203 -11.09 0.14 15.57
CA TYR A 203 -9.99 0.71 16.33
C TYR A 203 -9.65 2.11 15.80
N LYS A 204 -9.54 3.05 16.73
CA LYS A 204 -9.28 4.46 16.44
C LYS A 204 -8.18 4.98 17.36
N ARG A 205 -6.94 4.93 16.87
CA ARG A 205 -5.80 5.53 17.59
C ARG A 205 -5.78 7.05 17.48
N THR A 206 -6.03 7.56 16.28
CA THR A 206 -6.10 8.98 15.95
C THR A 206 -7.47 9.30 15.36
N ASN A 207 -7.84 10.58 15.37
CA ASN A 207 -9.14 10.99 14.84
C ASN A 207 -9.25 10.93 13.31
N ASN A 208 -8.12 11.01 12.62
CA ASN A 208 -8.01 10.97 11.17
C ASN A 208 -6.82 10.07 10.79
N PRO A 209 -6.74 9.62 9.53
CA PRO A 209 -5.51 9.08 8.95
C PRO A 209 -4.30 9.96 9.26
N THR A 210 -3.15 9.34 9.53
CA THR A 210 -1.96 10.08 9.95
C THR A 210 -0.68 9.30 9.67
N PHE A 211 0.25 9.92 8.98
CA PHE A 211 1.65 9.55 8.95
C PHE A 211 2.35 10.05 10.22
N VAL A 212 2.98 9.12 10.95
CA VAL A 212 3.78 9.42 12.13
C VAL A 212 5.25 9.23 11.77
N SER A 213 6.01 10.32 11.74
CA SER A 213 7.43 10.30 11.38
C SER A 213 8.30 9.60 12.41
N SER A 214 7.90 9.59 13.69
CA SER A 214 8.63 8.92 14.77
C SER A 214 7.67 8.52 15.88
N SER A 215 7.45 7.22 16.07
CA SER A 215 6.63 6.70 17.16
C SER A 215 7.19 7.10 18.53
N SER A 216 6.32 7.51 19.45
CA SER A 216 6.64 7.83 20.84
C SER A 216 6.52 6.63 21.81
N TYR A 217 6.27 5.43 21.29
CA TYR A 217 5.96 4.24 22.08
C TYR A 217 6.34 2.94 21.33
N ASN A 218 6.26 1.81 22.03
CA ASN A 218 6.41 0.47 21.46
C ASN A 218 5.07 -0.28 21.46
N ILE A 219 4.61 -0.76 20.31
CA ILE A 219 3.55 -1.78 20.20
C ILE A 219 3.95 -2.81 19.16
N GLY A 220 4.10 -4.08 19.56
CA GLY A 220 4.45 -5.17 18.64
C GLY A 220 5.63 -4.83 17.74
N GLU A 221 5.40 -4.73 16.44
CA GLU A 221 6.38 -4.41 15.39
C GLU A 221 6.68 -2.90 15.23
N ILE A 222 5.83 -2.00 15.75
CA ILE A 222 6.10 -0.56 15.77
C ILE A 222 6.95 -0.24 16.99
N LYS A 223 8.20 0.18 16.76
CA LYS A 223 9.16 0.52 17.81
C LYS A 223 9.26 2.03 18.05
N LEU A 224 9.74 2.41 19.23
CA LEU A 224 10.09 3.79 19.56
C LEU A 224 11.04 4.35 18.48
N GLY A 225 10.74 5.54 17.97
CA GLY A 225 11.52 6.19 16.90
C GLY A 225 11.21 5.72 15.47
N GLN A 226 10.39 4.68 15.29
CA GLN A 226 10.05 4.17 13.97
C GLN A 226 8.87 4.94 13.37
N SER A 227 8.95 5.26 12.07
CA SER A 227 7.84 5.83 11.33
C SER A 227 6.76 4.78 11.01
N TYR A 228 5.49 5.18 11.00
CA TYR A 228 4.37 4.32 10.60
C TYR A 228 3.20 5.16 10.08
N ILE A 229 2.29 4.51 9.36
CA ILE A 229 1.02 5.11 8.92
C ILE A 229 -0.09 4.56 9.81
N ASN A 230 -0.97 5.41 10.32
CA ASN A 230 -2.19 5.00 11.01
C ASN A 230 -3.41 5.27 10.12
N ILE A 231 -4.17 4.22 9.81
CA ILE A 231 -5.48 4.33 9.18
C ILE A 231 -6.53 3.94 10.23
N PRO A 232 -7.26 4.89 10.83
CA PRO A 232 -8.30 4.57 11.81
C PRO A 232 -9.55 4.02 11.13
N HIS A 233 -10.30 3.18 11.84
CA HIS A 233 -11.70 2.94 11.49
C HIS A 233 -12.55 4.14 11.92
N MET A 234 -13.20 4.78 10.95
CA MET A 234 -14.04 5.95 11.22
C MET A 234 -15.49 5.52 11.45
N ASP A 235 -16.19 6.13 12.41
CA ASP A 235 -17.59 5.78 12.70
C ASP A 235 -18.51 5.95 11.48
N ALA A 236 -18.21 6.94 10.62
CA ALA A 236 -18.92 7.17 9.37
C ALA A 236 -18.86 5.97 8.41
N MET A 237 -17.80 5.15 8.49
CA MET A 237 -17.64 3.95 7.64
C MET A 237 -18.73 2.92 7.89
N ASN A 238 -19.34 2.92 9.07
CA ASN A 238 -20.47 2.03 9.38
C ASN A 238 -21.72 2.34 8.53
N THR A 239 -21.78 3.51 7.88
CA THR A 239 -22.87 3.92 6.97
C THR A 239 -22.45 4.03 5.51
N TYR A 240 -21.16 3.90 5.22
CA TYR A 240 -20.64 3.97 3.86
C TYR A 240 -20.97 2.69 3.08
N THR A 241 -21.36 2.86 1.82
CA THR A 241 -21.38 1.78 0.83
C THR A 241 -19.98 1.19 0.67
N ARG A 242 -19.87 -0.03 0.14
CA ARG A 242 -18.58 -0.68 -0.09
C ARG A 242 -17.65 0.17 -0.96
N ALA A 243 -18.18 0.75 -2.04
CA ALA A 243 -17.42 1.63 -2.92
C ALA A 243 -16.87 2.86 -2.17
N GLN A 244 -17.65 3.47 -1.28
CA GLN A 244 -17.20 4.61 -0.46
C GLN A 244 -16.14 4.22 0.57
N GLN A 245 -16.22 3.02 1.15
CA GLN A 245 -15.17 2.51 2.04
C GLN A 245 -13.87 2.24 1.28
N ASP A 246 -13.97 1.65 0.09
CA ASP A 246 -12.83 1.38 -0.78
C ASP A 246 -12.14 2.68 -1.19
N GLU A 247 -12.91 3.67 -1.64
CA GLU A 247 -12.43 5.01 -1.96
C GLU A 247 -11.78 5.67 -0.74
N PHE A 248 -12.39 5.58 0.45
CA PHE A 248 -11.80 6.08 1.68
C PHE A 248 -10.42 5.46 1.93
N TYR A 249 -10.26 4.14 1.80
CA TYR A 249 -8.97 3.50 2.04
C TYR A 249 -7.94 3.89 0.97
N ASN A 250 -8.31 3.92 -0.30
CA ASN A 250 -7.42 4.31 -1.39
C ASN A 250 -6.89 5.73 -1.21
N VAL A 251 -7.80 6.69 -0.99
CA VAL A 251 -7.46 8.11 -0.82
C VAL A 251 -6.57 8.31 0.40
N ASN A 252 -6.99 7.81 1.56
CA ASN A 252 -6.29 8.14 2.80
C ASN A 252 -4.97 7.37 2.95
N LEU A 253 -4.90 6.12 2.50
CA LEU A 253 -3.63 5.40 2.52
C LEU A 253 -2.62 6.04 1.58
N SER A 254 -3.04 6.46 0.39
CA SER A 254 -2.17 7.13 -0.56
C SER A 254 -1.77 8.53 -0.13
N HIS A 255 -2.64 9.25 0.58
CA HIS A 255 -2.29 10.54 1.21
C HIS A 255 -1.16 10.37 2.21
N GLU A 256 -1.32 9.45 3.18
CA GLU A 256 -0.31 9.24 4.22
C GLU A 256 0.97 8.59 3.68
N TRP A 257 0.86 7.78 2.63
CA TRP A 257 2.04 7.26 1.94
C TRP A 257 2.78 8.36 1.17
N GLY A 258 2.06 9.34 0.59
CA GLY A 258 2.66 10.53 -0.01
C GLY A 258 3.54 11.30 0.98
N HIS A 259 3.07 11.44 2.23
CA HIS A 259 3.87 11.99 3.33
C HIS A 259 5.11 11.14 3.62
N TRP A 260 4.97 9.83 3.75
CA TRP A 260 6.12 8.93 3.95
C TRP A 260 7.15 9.06 2.83
N ALA A 261 6.71 9.06 1.58
CA ALA A 261 7.59 9.17 0.43
C ALA A 261 8.38 10.48 0.44
N MET A 262 7.71 11.60 0.72
CA MET A 262 8.35 12.90 0.87
C MET A 262 9.29 12.94 2.08
N HIS A 263 8.92 12.33 3.20
CA HIS A 263 9.77 12.24 4.40
C HIS A 263 11.09 11.51 4.10
N LEU A 264 11.03 10.41 3.35
CA LEU A 264 12.21 9.66 2.91
C LEU A 264 13.13 10.50 2.03
N ALA A 265 12.57 11.32 1.12
CA ALA A 265 13.34 12.15 0.21
C ALA A 265 14.04 13.31 0.93
N THR A 266 13.31 14.01 1.79
CA THR A 266 13.78 15.27 2.42
C THR A 266 14.43 15.05 3.80
N GLY A 267 14.22 13.87 4.41
CA GLY A 267 14.65 13.54 5.78
C GLY A 267 13.81 14.19 6.88
N ARG A 268 12.87 15.08 6.55
CA ARG A 268 11.99 15.78 7.51
C ARG A 268 10.77 16.35 6.80
N LEU A 269 9.63 16.34 7.48
CA LEU A 269 8.43 17.02 6.99
C LEU A 269 8.14 18.29 7.82
N ALA A 270 7.44 19.23 7.21
CA ALA A 270 6.89 20.37 7.93
C ALA A 270 5.97 19.88 9.07
N ALA A 271 6.31 20.25 10.30
CA ALA A 271 5.49 19.99 11.47
C ALA A 271 4.41 21.07 11.61
N GLY A 272 3.30 20.72 12.26
CA GLY A 272 2.19 21.62 12.51
C GLY A 272 0.86 21.04 12.07
N THR A 273 -0.21 21.68 12.51
CA THR A 273 -1.58 21.38 12.13
C THR A 273 -2.04 22.38 11.07
N TYR A 274 -2.78 21.92 10.08
CA TYR A 274 -3.57 22.78 9.21
C TYR A 274 -5.06 22.51 9.49
N SER A 275 -5.93 23.48 9.20
CA SER A 275 -7.35 23.39 9.54
C SER A 275 -8.14 22.52 8.55
N SER A 276 -7.87 22.67 7.25
CA SER A 276 -8.48 21.91 6.16
C SER A 276 -7.62 22.03 4.90
N HIS A 277 -7.84 21.16 3.91
CA HIS A 277 -7.12 21.26 2.62
C HIS A 277 -7.35 22.60 1.89
N THR A 278 -8.42 23.32 2.24
CA THR A 278 -8.79 24.63 1.67
C THR A 278 -8.36 25.80 2.56
N GLY A 279 -7.90 25.56 3.78
CA GLY A 279 -7.50 26.61 4.71
C GLY A 279 -6.19 27.27 4.29
N PHE A 280 -6.08 28.58 4.55
CA PHE A 280 -4.82 29.30 4.35
C PHE A 280 -3.76 28.85 5.34
N ASN A 281 -2.57 28.54 4.84
CA ASN A 281 -1.38 28.22 5.61
C ASN A 281 -0.40 29.38 5.54
N VAL A 282 -0.11 30.01 6.68
CA VAL A 282 0.96 31.00 6.82
C VAL A 282 2.32 30.41 6.44
N ASN A 283 2.53 29.12 6.70
CA ASN A 283 3.74 28.41 6.32
C ASN A 283 3.51 27.63 5.02
N GLU A 284 4.05 28.13 3.92
CA GLU A 284 3.97 27.52 2.58
C GLU A 284 4.51 26.09 2.50
N THR A 285 5.43 25.71 3.41
CA THR A 285 5.91 24.32 3.48
C THR A 285 4.81 23.33 3.85
N MET A 286 3.77 23.79 4.56
CA MET A 286 2.57 23.00 4.87
C MET A 286 1.73 22.79 3.60
N SER A 287 1.50 23.85 2.83
CA SER A 287 0.77 23.82 1.55
C SER A 287 1.42 22.87 0.56
N TYR A 288 2.76 22.90 0.47
CA TYR A 288 3.50 21.97 -0.39
C TYR A 288 3.40 20.52 0.06
N LYS A 289 3.68 20.27 1.34
CA LYS A 289 3.66 18.92 1.93
C LYS A 289 2.28 18.27 1.78
N GLU A 290 1.22 18.95 2.19
CA GLU A 290 -0.13 18.40 2.11
C GLU A 290 -0.67 18.42 0.69
N GLY A 291 -0.34 19.42 -0.13
CA GLY A 291 -0.72 19.47 -1.55
C GLY A 291 -0.16 18.30 -2.35
N TRP A 292 1.10 17.92 -2.09
CA TRP A 292 1.68 16.69 -2.65
C TRP A 292 0.89 15.45 -2.21
N SER A 293 0.58 15.31 -0.93
CA SER A 293 -0.15 14.14 -0.42
C SER A 293 -1.59 14.06 -0.95
N VAL A 294 -2.29 15.20 -1.09
CA VAL A 294 -3.60 15.26 -1.76
C VAL A 294 -3.48 14.87 -3.23
N PHE A 295 -2.43 15.34 -3.91
CA PHE A 295 -2.14 14.94 -5.29
C PHE A 295 -1.97 13.43 -5.39
N GLN A 296 -1.11 12.83 -4.55
CA GLN A 296 -0.88 11.39 -4.51
C GLN A 296 -2.20 10.63 -4.30
N ALA A 297 -3.02 11.07 -3.34
CA ALA A 297 -4.32 10.47 -3.05
C ALA A 297 -5.26 10.47 -4.26
N ASN A 298 -5.35 11.59 -4.95
CA ASN A 298 -6.25 11.74 -6.11
C ASN A 298 -5.71 10.99 -7.33
N ARG A 299 -4.41 11.10 -7.65
CA ARG A 299 -3.81 10.44 -8.82
C ARG A 299 -3.89 8.91 -8.73
N TYR A 300 -3.69 8.35 -7.55
CA TYR A 300 -3.75 6.90 -7.36
C TYR A 300 -5.19 6.39 -7.43
N THR A 301 -6.12 7.11 -6.80
CA THR A 301 -7.53 6.67 -6.72
C THR A 301 -8.25 6.80 -8.06
N TYR A 302 -7.98 7.86 -8.82
CA TYR A 302 -8.77 8.21 -10.02
C TYR A 302 -7.98 8.23 -11.33
N GLY A 303 -6.64 8.18 -11.28
CA GLY A 303 -5.79 8.34 -12.46
C GLY A 303 -6.08 9.64 -13.19
N TYR A 304 -6.07 9.60 -14.53
CA TYR A 304 -6.45 10.76 -15.36
C TYR A 304 -7.95 11.10 -15.34
N ASN A 305 -8.81 10.21 -14.81
CA ASN A 305 -10.25 10.48 -14.73
C ASN A 305 -10.61 11.46 -13.61
N TRP A 306 -9.64 11.94 -12.84
CA TRP A 306 -9.87 12.82 -11.71
C TRP A 306 -10.57 14.16 -12.06
N ASN A 307 -10.40 14.66 -13.28
CA ASN A 307 -11.03 15.88 -13.80
C ASN A 307 -12.54 15.67 -13.95
N TRP A 308 -12.95 14.43 -14.22
CA TRP A 308 -14.35 14.06 -14.35
C TRP A 308 -15.02 13.76 -13.01
N LEU A 309 -14.27 13.17 -12.08
CA LEU A 309 -14.82 12.68 -10.82
C LEU A 309 -14.82 13.72 -9.70
N LEU A 310 -13.81 14.60 -9.65
CA LEU A 310 -13.63 15.50 -8.52
C LEU A 310 -14.03 16.95 -8.79
N ASP A 311 -13.97 17.39 -10.06
CA ASP A 311 -14.11 18.80 -10.46
C ASP A 311 -13.33 19.74 -9.52
N ASN A 312 -12.02 19.53 -9.49
CA ASN A 312 -11.11 20.09 -8.51
C ASN A 312 -10.28 21.27 -9.04
N SER A 313 -10.51 21.73 -10.27
CA SER A 313 -9.89 22.94 -10.80
C SER A 313 -10.32 24.13 -9.95
N ILE A 314 -9.35 24.80 -9.35
CA ILE A 314 -9.62 25.98 -8.52
C ILE A 314 -10.25 27.12 -9.35
N GLN A 315 -10.05 27.13 -10.68
CA GLN A 315 -10.58 28.15 -11.59
C GLN A 315 -12.06 27.91 -11.96
N ARG A 316 -12.52 26.65 -11.92
CA ARG A 316 -13.86 26.26 -12.40
C ARG A 316 -14.79 25.78 -11.29
N ALA A 317 -14.25 25.39 -10.14
CA ALA A 317 -15.02 25.05 -8.95
C ALA A 317 -15.54 26.32 -8.22
N LEU A 318 -16.33 27.13 -8.94
CA LEU A 318 -16.95 28.36 -8.45
C LEU A 318 -17.73 28.11 -7.16
N GLY A 319 -17.46 28.91 -6.13
CA GLY A 319 -18.07 28.77 -4.80
C GLY A 319 -17.62 27.55 -3.97
N LYS A 320 -16.75 26.67 -4.49
CA LYS A 320 -16.25 25.48 -3.77
C LYS A 320 -14.75 25.55 -3.49
N TYR A 321 -13.93 25.88 -4.48
CA TYR A 321 -12.48 25.98 -4.34
C TYR A 321 -11.88 27.30 -4.86
N GLU A 322 -12.68 28.18 -5.48
CA GLU A 322 -12.19 29.45 -6.04
C GLU A 322 -11.39 30.30 -5.05
N PHE A 323 -11.76 30.27 -3.77
CA PHE A 323 -11.10 31.06 -2.72
C PHE A 323 -9.69 30.58 -2.40
N CYS A 324 -9.30 29.38 -2.87
CA CYS A 324 -7.94 28.87 -2.76
C CYS A 324 -7.02 29.49 -3.82
N TYR A 325 -7.56 29.99 -4.94
CA TYR A 325 -6.79 30.51 -6.07
C TYR A 325 -5.70 31.47 -5.61
N GLY A 326 -4.46 31.14 -5.97
CA GLY A 326 -3.25 31.91 -5.66
C GLY A 326 -2.92 32.13 -4.19
N ARG A 327 -3.66 31.54 -3.26
CA ARG A 327 -3.35 31.56 -1.83
C ARG A 327 -2.55 30.33 -1.42
N SER A 328 -1.75 30.45 -0.36
CA SER A 328 -1.05 29.33 0.25
C SER A 328 -2.03 28.33 0.89
N THR A 329 -2.59 27.44 0.07
CA THR A 329 -3.45 26.32 0.50
C THR A 329 -2.97 25.00 -0.09
N ASN A 330 -3.40 23.88 0.51
CA ASN A 330 -3.04 22.55 0.03
C ASN A 330 -3.69 22.28 -1.34
N TRP A 331 -4.92 22.77 -1.54
CA TRP A 331 -5.64 22.64 -2.81
C TRP A 331 -4.98 23.40 -3.96
N THR A 332 -4.45 24.60 -3.71
CA THR A 332 -3.75 25.39 -4.73
C THR A 332 -2.54 24.62 -5.27
N VAL A 333 -1.74 24.03 -4.36
CA VAL A 333 -0.59 23.18 -4.76
C VAL A 333 -1.05 21.90 -5.45
N ASN A 334 -2.07 21.20 -4.92
CA ASN A 334 -2.61 20.02 -5.58
C ASN A 334 -3.08 20.33 -7.02
N SER A 335 -3.75 21.47 -7.22
CA SER A 335 -4.26 21.89 -8.53
C SER A 335 -3.11 22.15 -9.52
N ALA A 336 -1.98 22.72 -9.08
CA ALA A 336 -0.82 22.83 -9.96
C ALA A 336 -0.16 21.47 -10.28
N PHE A 337 -0.07 20.56 -9.30
CA PHE A 337 0.36 19.18 -9.59
C PHE A 337 -0.58 18.44 -10.54
N ARG A 338 -1.85 18.82 -10.49
CA ARG A 338 -2.89 18.25 -11.33
C ARG A 338 -2.66 18.56 -12.80
N ASP A 339 -2.55 19.83 -13.11
CA ASP A 339 -2.32 20.31 -14.47
C ASP A 339 -0.94 19.90 -14.99
N MET A 340 0.03 19.63 -14.11
CA MET A 340 1.30 19.02 -14.53
C MET A 340 1.20 17.53 -14.89
N TYR A 341 0.25 16.82 -14.28
CA TYR A 341 0.11 15.37 -14.36
C TYR A 341 -0.81 14.92 -15.49
N ASP A 342 -1.95 15.59 -15.63
CA ASP A 342 -3.08 15.08 -16.39
C ASP A 342 -2.98 15.30 -17.90
N ILE A 343 -4.08 15.00 -18.61
CA ILE A 343 -4.16 15.11 -20.06
C ILE A 343 -5.05 16.28 -20.43
N ALA A 344 -4.73 16.92 -21.55
CA ALA A 344 -5.57 17.96 -22.15
C ALA A 344 -7.04 17.54 -22.16
N SER A 345 -7.84 18.26 -21.39
CA SER A 345 -9.25 17.95 -21.13
C SER A 345 -10.14 18.91 -21.93
N PRO A 346 -11.18 18.42 -22.64
CA PRO A 346 -12.14 19.30 -23.27
C PRO A 346 -12.89 20.24 -22.31
N ARG A 347 -12.92 19.94 -21.00
CA ARG A 347 -13.48 20.88 -20.01
C ARG A 347 -12.52 21.99 -19.63
N GLU A 348 -11.22 21.81 -19.82
CA GLU A 348 -10.17 22.76 -19.42
C GLU A 348 -9.27 23.05 -20.63
N PRO A 349 -9.80 23.68 -21.70
CA PRO A 349 -9.04 24.00 -22.92
C PRO A 349 -7.87 24.97 -22.69
N GLU A 350 -7.83 25.64 -21.55
CA GLU A 350 -6.72 26.46 -21.08
C GLU A 350 -5.56 25.63 -20.50
N ASP A 351 -5.83 24.41 -20.05
CA ASP A 351 -4.83 23.50 -19.52
C ASP A 351 -4.26 22.65 -20.65
N GLN A 352 -3.09 23.04 -21.12
CA GLN A 352 -2.43 22.46 -22.30
C GLN A 352 -1.07 21.85 -21.98
N TYR A 353 -0.68 21.81 -20.71
CA TYR A 353 0.58 21.20 -20.30
C TYR A 353 0.35 19.78 -19.80
N ASP A 354 1.25 18.87 -20.17
CA ASP A 354 1.37 17.56 -19.56
C ASP A 354 2.85 17.22 -19.54
N ILE A 355 3.38 16.88 -18.36
CA ILE A 355 4.79 16.58 -18.20
C ILE A 355 5.26 15.40 -19.06
N ALA A 356 4.42 14.38 -19.27
CA ALA A 356 4.77 13.24 -20.11
C ALA A 356 4.89 13.65 -21.57
N GLN A 357 3.90 14.38 -22.11
CA GLN A 357 3.94 14.89 -23.48
C GLN A 357 5.05 15.91 -23.71
N ALA A 358 5.34 16.76 -22.73
CA ALA A 358 6.44 17.73 -22.81
C ALA A 358 7.80 17.02 -22.94
N TRP A 359 7.98 15.89 -22.26
CA TRP A 359 9.22 15.09 -22.32
C TRP A 359 9.25 14.09 -23.49
N MET A 360 8.10 13.60 -23.92
CA MET A 360 7.94 12.66 -25.03
C MET A 360 6.73 13.09 -25.89
N PRO A 361 6.93 13.95 -26.90
CA PRO A 361 5.84 14.50 -27.71
C PRO A 361 4.91 13.45 -28.34
N ASP A 362 5.48 12.31 -28.74
CA ASP A 362 4.72 11.21 -29.37
C ASP A 362 3.96 10.32 -28.37
N VAL A 363 4.09 10.54 -27.05
CA VAL A 363 3.41 9.74 -26.01
C VAL A 363 1.89 9.82 -26.11
N VAL A 364 1.35 10.86 -26.76
CA VAL A 364 -0.09 11.00 -27.03
C VAL A 364 -0.65 9.85 -27.90
N ASN A 365 0.22 9.19 -28.66
CA ASN A 365 -0.13 8.03 -29.49
C ASN A 365 0.10 6.70 -28.75
N ALA A 366 0.69 6.73 -27.56
CA ALA A 366 0.92 5.57 -26.74
C ALA A 366 -0.36 5.17 -25.96
N ASP A 367 -0.30 3.99 -25.34
CA ASP A 367 -1.33 3.54 -24.42
C ASP A 367 -1.51 4.55 -23.25
N PRO A 368 -2.75 4.94 -22.89
CA PRO A 368 -2.99 5.91 -21.82
C PRO A 368 -2.36 5.54 -20.47
N GLU A 369 -2.28 4.25 -20.15
CA GLU A 369 -1.65 3.76 -18.91
C GLU A 369 -0.14 4.01 -18.94
N TYR A 370 0.51 3.87 -20.10
CA TYR A 370 1.92 4.22 -20.27
C TYR A 370 2.18 5.71 -20.05
N ARG A 371 1.35 6.58 -20.64
CA ARG A 371 1.45 8.04 -20.42
C ARG A 371 1.29 8.38 -18.94
N GLN A 372 0.29 7.79 -18.27
CA GLN A 372 0.05 7.96 -16.85
C GLN A 372 1.24 7.55 -15.98
N ARG A 373 1.84 6.39 -16.27
CA ARG A 373 3.06 5.93 -15.58
C ARG A 373 4.22 6.89 -15.79
N LEU A 374 4.35 7.45 -16.99
CA LEU A 374 5.40 8.42 -17.30
C LEU A 374 5.21 9.72 -16.49
N SER A 375 3.99 10.27 -16.44
CA SER A 375 3.69 11.47 -15.63
C SER A 375 3.91 11.22 -14.14
N THR A 376 3.43 10.08 -13.59
CA THR A 376 3.69 9.70 -12.19
C THR A 376 5.20 9.62 -11.91
N GLY A 377 5.95 8.92 -12.77
CA GLY A 377 7.39 8.71 -12.61
C GLY A 377 8.17 10.01 -12.62
N LEU A 378 7.93 10.88 -13.60
CA LEU A 378 8.62 12.17 -13.74
C LEU A 378 8.36 13.07 -12.53
N LEU A 379 7.08 13.25 -12.12
CA LEU A 379 6.75 14.10 -10.97
C LEU A 379 7.33 13.57 -9.66
N PHE A 380 7.36 12.25 -9.48
CA PHE A 380 7.98 11.62 -8.31
C PHE A 380 9.50 11.78 -8.31
N ILE A 381 10.18 11.61 -9.44
CA ILE A 381 11.62 11.83 -9.57
C ILE A 381 11.99 13.27 -9.19
N ILE A 382 11.23 14.25 -9.67
CA ILE A 382 11.44 15.67 -9.33
C ILE A 382 11.25 15.88 -7.82
N MET A 383 10.18 15.34 -7.22
CA MET A 383 9.94 15.47 -5.77
C MET A 383 11.10 14.88 -4.97
N ALA A 384 11.51 13.67 -5.34
CA ALA A 384 12.52 12.92 -4.61
C ALA A 384 13.92 13.56 -4.72
N ASN A 385 14.31 14.03 -5.91
CA ASN A 385 15.64 14.58 -6.14
C ASN A 385 15.76 16.05 -5.71
N SER A 386 14.70 16.85 -5.87
CA SER A 386 14.72 18.26 -5.46
C SER A 386 14.91 18.45 -3.96
N LYS A 387 14.38 17.52 -3.16
CA LYS A 387 14.28 17.64 -1.69
C LYS A 387 13.64 18.96 -1.27
N ALA A 388 12.79 19.50 -2.14
CA ALA A 388 12.10 20.76 -1.94
C ALA A 388 11.22 20.69 -0.69
N LYS A 389 11.11 21.83 0.01
CA LYS A 389 10.21 22.03 1.14
C LYS A 389 9.04 22.93 0.80
N THR A 390 9.15 23.70 -0.28
CA THR A 390 8.08 24.56 -0.81
C THR A 390 7.83 24.21 -2.27
N PHE A 391 6.67 24.62 -2.78
CA PHE A 391 6.36 24.47 -4.20
C PHE A 391 7.32 25.29 -5.08
N ALA A 392 7.68 26.51 -4.66
CA ALA A 392 8.66 27.32 -5.36
C ALA A 392 10.04 26.64 -5.48
N GLU A 393 10.52 25.96 -4.42
CA GLU A 393 11.78 25.18 -4.49
C GLU A 393 11.66 24.00 -5.47
N TYR A 394 10.48 23.36 -5.56
CA TYR A 394 10.22 22.30 -6.52
C TYR A 394 10.27 22.81 -7.97
N ILE A 395 9.60 23.92 -8.26
CA ILE A 395 9.61 24.54 -9.60
C ILE A 395 11.00 25.06 -9.96
N ALA A 396 11.73 25.66 -9.01
CA ALA A 396 13.12 26.08 -9.22
C ALA A 396 14.04 24.89 -9.57
N TYR A 397 13.82 23.72 -8.97
CA TYR A 397 14.54 22.51 -9.35
C TYR A 397 14.18 22.05 -10.76
N MET A 398 12.90 22.10 -11.13
CA MET A 398 12.47 21.74 -12.48
C MET A 398 13.13 22.61 -13.54
N ASP A 399 13.15 23.93 -13.33
CA ASP A 399 13.80 24.90 -14.22
C ASP A 399 15.32 24.64 -14.33
N ALA A 400 16.00 24.55 -13.18
CA ALA A 400 17.45 24.37 -13.13
C ALA A 400 17.93 23.02 -13.70
N ASN A 401 17.06 22.02 -13.80
CA ASN A 401 17.37 20.67 -14.29
C ASN A 401 16.62 20.33 -15.59
N ASP A 402 16.12 21.33 -16.31
CA ASP A 402 15.56 21.17 -17.65
C ASP A 402 14.37 20.18 -17.69
N PHE A 403 13.53 20.20 -16.65
CA PHE A 403 12.25 19.48 -16.61
C PHE A 403 11.10 20.25 -17.27
N ILE A 404 11.23 21.57 -17.44
CA ILE A 404 10.25 22.42 -18.11
C ILE A 404 10.62 22.49 -19.60
N LYS A 405 10.02 21.61 -20.42
CA LYS A 405 10.31 21.54 -21.87
C LYS A 405 9.48 22.52 -22.70
N ASP A 406 8.23 22.75 -22.30
CA ASP A 406 7.33 23.74 -22.89
C ASP A 406 7.09 24.86 -21.88
N GLY A 407 7.96 25.86 -21.89
CA GLY A 407 7.91 26.97 -20.93
C GLY A 407 6.68 27.85 -21.08
N GLU A 408 6.10 27.96 -22.28
CA GLU A 408 4.90 28.78 -22.49
C GLU A 408 3.68 28.09 -21.88
N ALA A 409 3.43 26.83 -22.24
CA ALA A 409 2.33 26.04 -21.67
C ALA A 409 2.49 25.85 -20.15
N PHE A 410 3.72 25.62 -19.68
CA PHE A 410 4.00 25.52 -18.25
C PHE A 410 3.67 26.82 -17.49
N ASN A 411 4.07 27.97 -18.03
CA ASN A 411 3.75 29.25 -17.41
C ASN A 411 2.24 29.54 -17.40
N GLN A 412 1.51 29.07 -18.41
CA GLN A 412 0.05 29.17 -18.44
C GLN A 412 -0.56 28.37 -17.30
N ILE A 413 -0.18 27.11 -17.07
CA ILE A 413 -0.73 26.32 -15.96
C ILE A 413 -0.34 26.89 -14.58
N MET A 414 0.84 27.49 -14.43
CA MET A 414 1.20 28.18 -13.19
C MET A 414 0.26 29.35 -12.91
N GLN A 415 0.02 30.19 -13.92
CA GLN A 415 -0.90 31.34 -13.80
C GLN A 415 -2.34 30.89 -13.56
N LEU A 416 -2.79 29.83 -14.25
CA LEU A 416 -4.12 29.25 -14.04
C LEU A 416 -4.30 28.84 -12.58
N ASN A 417 -3.27 28.31 -11.93
CA ASN A 417 -3.35 27.91 -10.53
C ASN A 417 -3.05 29.05 -9.52
N GLY A 418 -2.87 30.28 -10.01
CA GLY A 418 -2.57 31.45 -9.17
C GLY A 418 -1.14 31.46 -8.62
N PHE A 419 -0.20 30.85 -9.34
CA PHE A 419 1.22 30.97 -9.08
C PHE A 419 1.87 31.95 -10.05
N ASP A 420 2.97 32.57 -9.62
CA ASP A 420 3.89 33.18 -10.57
C ASP A 420 4.74 32.12 -11.29
N THR A 421 5.57 32.55 -12.25
CA THR A 421 6.41 31.66 -13.04
C THR A 421 7.51 30.93 -12.24
N LYS A 422 7.69 31.29 -10.96
CA LYS A 422 8.64 30.66 -10.03
C LYS A 422 7.93 29.75 -9.02
N GLY A 423 6.63 29.50 -9.19
CA GLY A 423 5.85 28.66 -8.26
C GLY A 423 5.56 29.32 -6.93
N ARG A 424 5.57 30.65 -6.85
CA ARG A 424 5.21 31.41 -5.64
C ARG A 424 3.75 31.82 -5.67
N PHE A 425 3.08 31.79 -4.52
CA PHE A 425 1.66 32.15 -4.39
C PHE A 425 1.44 33.63 -4.71
N THR A 426 0.40 33.98 -5.46
CA THR A 426 0.18 35.40 -5.82
C THR A 426 -0.61 36.20 -4.80
N LEU A 427 -1.31 35.56 -3.85
CA LEU A 427 -2.23 36.20 -2.90
C LEU A 427 -1.95 35.78 -1.43
N ASP A 428 -2.14 36.73 -0.52
CA ASP A 428 -2.06 36.51 0.94
C ASP A 428 -3.36 35.87 1.50
N GLY A 429 -3.44 35.72 2.83
CA GLY A 429 -4.59 35.11 3.50
C GLY A 429 -5.89 35.92 3.36
N GLU A 430 -5.75 37.23 3.24
CA GLU A 430 -6.82 38.20 3.04
C GLU A 430 -7.23 38.33 1.56
N GLY A 431 -6.42 37.81 0.64
CA GLY A 431 -6.64 37.86 -0.80
C GLY A 431 -6.00 39.06 -1.50
N ASN A 432 -5.06 39.76 -0.86
CA ASN A 432 -4.31 40.84 -1.49
C ASN A 432 -3.09 40.28 -2.26
N PRO A 433 -2.65 40.94 -3.35
CA PRO A 433 -1.45 40.55 -4.07
C PRO A 433 -0.19 40.54 -3.20
N ILE A 434 0.62 39.48 -3.29
CA ILE A 434 1.94 39.40 -2.66
C ILE A 434 2.98 40.03 -3.59
N VAL A 435 3.80 40.92 -3.03
CA VAL A 435 4.98 41.46 -3.72
C VAL A 435 6.21 40.77 -3.15
N TYR A 436 6.86 39.96 -3.98
CA TYR A 436 8.12 39.32 -3.64
C TYR A 436 9.28 40.22 -4.04
N GLU A 437 10.15 40.53 -3.07
CA GLU A 437 11.39 41.29 -3.29
C GLU A 437 12.45 40.49 -4.06
#